data_AF-A0AAW5QPX1-F1
#
_entry.id   AF-A0AAW5QPX1-F1
#
_cell.length_a   1.000
_cell.length_b   1.000
_cell.length_c   1.000
_cell.angle_alpha   90.00
_cell.angle_beta   90.00
_cell.angle_gamma   90.00
#
_symmetry.space_group_name_H-M   'P 1'
#
loop_
_entity.id
_entity.type
_entity.pdbx_description
1 polymer ?
#
loop_
_entity_poly.entity_id
_entity_poly.type
_entity_poly.pdbx_seq_one_letter_code
_entity_poly.pdbx_strand_id
1 'polypeptide(L)' 'MLALIVEKITSIPFTQYMQDSVFTPLGMNNTYVFNIKDTGNYTPSYTPGRRPYPLEKLDCVYGDKNVYSTVRDLLAWDQ' A
#
# COMPACT_ATOMS: atom_id res chain seq x y z
N MET A 1 -3.17 9.51 -11.18
CA MET A 1 -3.16 10.99 -11.13
C MET A 1 -3.80 11.55 -9.86
N LEU A 2 -4.85 10.94 -9.29
CA LEU A 2 -5.48 11.43 -8.05
C LEU A 2 -4.54 11.47 -6.85
N ALA A 3 -3.66 10.48 -6.66
CA ALA A 3 -2.66 10.49 -5.58
C ALA A 3 -1.76 11.75 -5.61
N LEU A 4 -1.31 12.19 -6.79
CA LEU A 4 -0.52 13.41 -6.95
C LEU A 4 -1.29 14.67 -6.57
N ILE A 5 -2.62 14.68 -6.74
CA ILE A 5 -3.45 15.82 -6.35
C ILE A 5 -3.47 15.92 -4.82
N VAL A 6 -3.63 14.79 -4.12
CA VAL A 6 -3.54 14.74 -2.66
C VAL A 6 -2.20 15.29 -2.18
N GLU A 7 -1.09 14.82 -2.75
CA GLU A 7 0.25 15.30 -2.40
C GLU A 7 0.42 16.81 -2.63
N LYS A 8 -0.05 17.32 -3.77
CA LYS A 8 0.06 18.75 -4.09
C LYS A 8 -0.77 19.63 -3.15
N ILE A 9 -1.97 19.21 -2.78
CA ILE A 9 -2.86 19.99 -1.92
C ILE A 9 -2.39 19.94 -0.47
N THR A 10 -1.99 18.76 0.00
CA THR A 10 -1.63 18.53 1.41
C THR A 10 -0.17 18.84 1.71
N SER A 11 0.69 18.94 0.69
CA SER A 11 2.14 19.10 0.82
C SER A 11 2.83 17.98 1.61
N ILE A 12 2.22 16.81 1.72
CA ILE A 12 2.80 15.61 2.32
C ILE A 12 2.81 14.44 1.32
N PRO A 13 3.73 13.47 1.44
CA PRO A 13 3.72 12.28 0.59
C PRO A 13 2.41 11.50 0.71
N PHE A 14 1.94 10.92 -0.39
CA PHE A 14 0.67 10.19 -0.43
C PHE A 14 0.65 9.02 0.57
N THR A 15 1.79 8.33 0.71
CA THR A 15 1.95 7.22 1.64
C THR A 15 1.74 7.66 3.09
N GLN A 16 2.23 8.85 3.46
CA GLN A 16 2.03 9.44 4.78
C GLN A 16 0.59 9.88 4.97
N TYR A 17 0.00 10.55 3.97
CA TYR A 17 -1.40 10.96 4.01
C TYR A 17 -2.34 9.77 4.26
N MET A 18 -2.16 8.67 3.53
CA MET A 18 -2.96 7.46 3.71
C MET A 18 -2.81 6.88 5.12
N GLN A 19 -1.59 6.86 5.67
CA GLN A 19 -1.37 6.39 7.03
C GLN A 19 -2.11 7.26 8.06
N ASP A 20 -1.95 8.57 7.97
CA ASP A 20 -2.45 9.51 8.98
C ASP A 20 -3.96 9.75 8.89
N SER A 21 -4.48 9.84 7.67
CA SER A 21 -5.85 10.30 7.41
C SER A 21 -6.83 9.16 7.14
N VAL A 22 -6.34 7.95 6.86
CA VAL A 22 -7.18 6.81 6.44
C VAL A 22 -6.93 5.58 7.31
N PHE A 23 -5.73 5.01 7.28
CA PHE A 23 -5.47 3.71 7.92
C PHE A 23 -5.46 3.80 9.45
N THR A 24 -4.78 4.79 10.02
CA THR A 24 -4.72 4.96 11.48
C THR A 24 -6.10 5.28 12.09
N PRO A 25 -6.90 6.21 11.53
CA PRO A 25 -8.25 6.49 12.05
C PRO A 25 -9.20 5.28 11.99
N LEU A 26 -9.05 4.41 10.99
CA LEU A 26 -9.85 3.18 10.85
C LEU A 26 -9.29 2.00 11.65
N GLY A 27 -8.18 2.18 12.38
CA GLY A 27 -7.54 1.09 13.14
C GLY A 27 -6.87 0.02 12.25
N MET A 28 -6.58 0.33 10.99
CA MET A 28 -5.92 -0.55 10.03
C MET A 28 -4.38 -0.56 10.25
N ASN A 29 -3.96 -1.13 11.38
CA ASN A 29 -2.58 -1.07 11.86
C ASN A 29 -1.55 -1.88 11.04
N ASN A 30 -2.00 -2.75 10.14
CA ASN A 30 -1.19 -3.61 9.29
C ASN A 30 -1.44 -3.30 7.80
N THR A 31 -1.79 -2.05 7.51
CA THR A 31 -2.09 -1.57 6.15
C THR A 31 -1.16 -0.43 5.78
N TYR A 32 -0.59 -0.49 4.58
CA TYR A 32 0.36 0.50 4.09
C TYR A 32 0.38 0.57 2.56
N VAL A 33 0.92 1.67 2.04
CA VAL A 33 1.23 1.80 0.61
C VAL A 33 2.65 1.28 0.37
N PHE A 34 2.77 0.20 -0.40
CA PHE A 34 4.03 -0.48 -0.69
C PHE A 34 5.00 0.40 -1.46
N ASN A 35 6.26 0.42 -1.01
CA ASN A 35 7.34 1.18 -1.63
C ASN A 35 8.68 0.41 -1.53
N ILE A 36 9.75 1.02 -2.05
CA ILE A 36 11.09 0.42 -2.14
C ILE A 36 11.59 -0.11 -0.78
N LYS A 37 11.29 0.58 0.33
CA LYS A 37 11.76 0.18 1.67
C LYS A 37 11.14 -1.14 2.16
N ASP A 38 9.99 -1.53 1.60
CA ASP A 38 9.21 -2.69 2.02
C ASP A 38 9.59 -3.95 1.22
N THR A 39 10.40 -3.80 0.16
CA THR A 39 10.80 -4.89 -0.74
C THR A 39 11.58 -6.02 -0.06
N GLY A 40 12.21 -5.73 1.09
CA GLY A 40 12.88 -6.73 1.93
C GLY A 40 11.96 -7.46 2.92
N ASN A 41 10.71 -7.01 3.09
CA ASN A 41 9.80 -7.52 4.11
C ASN A 41 8.33 -7.48 3.63
N TYR A 42 8.02 -8.26 2.59
CA TYR A 42 6.67 -8.44 2.08
C TYR A 42 6.38 -9.91 1.78
N THR A 43 5.10 -10.26 1.66
CA THR A 43 4.69 -11.59 1.23
C THR A 43 4.57 -11.62 -0.30
N PRO A 44 5.41 -12.38 -1.03
CA PRO A 44 5.36 -12.42 -2.48
C PRO A 44 4.17 -13.24 -2.97
N SER A 45 3.75 -12.94 -4.19
CA SER A 45 2.89 -13.83 -4.97
C SER A 45 3.72 -14.92 -5.62
N TYR A 46 3.12 -16.07 -5.89
CA TYR A 46 3.81 -17.22 -6.48
C TYR A 46 3.18 -17.63 -7.80
N THR A 47 4.04 -17.97 -8.76
CA THR A 47 3.67 -18.63 -10.01
C THR A 47 3.08 -20.02 -9.74
N PRO A 48 2.38 -20.65 -10.70
CA PRO A 48 1.90 -22.03 -10.56
C PRO A 48 3.01 -23.04 -10.22
N GLY A 49 4.25 -22.76 -10.64
CA GLY A 49 5.45 -23.54 -10.32
C GLY A 49 6.07 -23.24 -8.95
N ARG A 50 5.36 -22.54 -8.04
CA ARG A 50 5.82 -22.15 -6.69
C ARG A 50 7.08 -21.29 -6.67
N ARG A 51 7.36 -20.55 -7.74
CA ARG A 51 8.41 -19.52 -7.77
C ARG A 51 7.82 -18.16 -7.45
N PRO A 52 8.45 -17.32 -6.61
CA PRO A 52 7.96 -15.98 -6.35
C PRO A 52 7.99 -15.15 -7.65
N TYR A 53 6.98 -14.31 -7.85
CA TYR A 53 7.02 -13.31 -8.90
C TYR A 53 8.09 -12.27 -8.56
N PRO A 54 8.96 -11.90 -9.52
CA PRO A 54 9.95 -10.84 -9.30
C PRO A 54 9.25 -9.48 -9.19
N LEU A 55 9.84 -8.57 -8.42
CA LEU A 55 9.43 -7.17 -8.43
C LEU A 55 9.85 -6.52 -9.75
N GLU A 56 8.91 -5.84 -10.39
CA GLU A 56 9.12 -5.10 -11.62
C GLU A 56 9.17 -3.59 -11.38
N LYS A 57 9.56 -2.85 -12.42
CA LYS A 57 9.72 -1.38 -12.38
C LYS A 57 8.46 -0.64 -11.89
N LEU A 58 7.28 -1.22 -12.12
CA LEU A 58 6.00 -0.58 -11.78
C LEU A 58 5.45 -1.02 -10.41
N ASP A 59 6.16 -1.87 -9.66
CA ASP A 59 5.65 -2.40 -8.38
C ASP A 59 5.79 -1.45 -7.20
N CYS A 60 6.51 -0.33 -7.34
CA CYS A 60 6.54 0.73 -6.32
C CYS A 60 5.72 1.97 -6.71
N VAL A 61 4.90 1.88 -7.76
CA VAL A 61 4.01 2.99 -8.20
C VAL A 61 2.68 2.90 -7.45
N TYR A 62 2.18 4.01 -6.91
CA TYR A 62 0.98 4.02 -6.08
C TYR A 62 -0.13 4.94 -6.62
N GLY A 63 -1.32 4.80 -6.05
CA GLY A 63 -2.50 5.62 -6.32
C GLY A 63 -3.56 4.91 -7.16
N ASP A 64 -3.15 4.00 -8.03
CA ASP A 64 -4.02 3.08 -8.79
C ASP A 64 -3.92 1.62 -8.30
N LYS A 65 -2.90 1.31 -7.49
CA LYS A 65 -2.67 0.02 -6.83
C LYS A 65 -1.78 0.17 -5.58
N ASN A 66 -1.24 -0.95 -5.08
CA ASN A 66 -0.15 -1.05 -4.10
C ASN A 66 -0.49 -0.69 -2.64
N VAL A 67 -1.76 -0.79 -2.25
CA VAL A 67 -2.12 -0.94 -0.84
C VAL A 67 -1.95 -2.40 -0.44
N TYR A 68 -1.12 -2.64 0.56
CA TYR A 68 -0.94 -3.95 1.19
C TYR A 68 -1.65 -3.91 2.53
N SER A 69 -2.38 -4.98 2.85
CA SER A 69 -3.25 -5.04 4.03
C SER A 69 -3.40 -6.47 4.53
N THR A 70 -4.08 -6.64 5.66
CA THR A 70 -4.50 -7.94 6.18
C THR A 70 -6.01 -8.07 6.10
N VAL A 71 -6.51 -9.32 6.14
CA VAL A 71 -7.97 -9.57 6.15
C VAL A 71 -8.69 -8.91 7.34
N ARG A 72 -8.01 -8.69 8.46
CA ARG A 72 -8.59 -8.03 9.65
C ARG A 72 -8.73 -6.53 9.45
N ASP A 73 -7.71 -5.91 8.86
CA ASP A 73 -7.74 -4.49 8.52
C ASP A 73 -8.76 -4.21 7.41
N LEU A 74 -8.86 -5.08 6.41
CA LEU A 74 -9.90 -4.97 5.37
C LEU A 74 -11.31 -5.13 5.94
N LEU A 75 -11.49 -5.94 6.99
CA LEU A 75 -12.76 -6.01 7.71
C LEU A 75 -13.06 -4.69 8.46
N ALA A 76 -12.05 -4.05 9.06
CA ALA A 76 -12.23 -2.74 9.69
C ALA A 76 -12.56 -1.63 8.69
N TRP A 77 -12.08 -1.75 7.43
CA TRP A 77 -12.43 -0.84 6.34
C TRP A 77 -13.88 -0.98 5.86
N ASP A 78 -14.44 -2.19 5.90
CA ASP A 78 -15.80 -2.49 5.43
C ASP A 78 -16.90 -2.00 6.38
N GLN A 79 -16.57 -1.82 7.66
CA GLN A 79 -17.49 -1.42 8.73
C GLN A 79 -17.69 0.10 8.82
#